data_AF-A0A0R2JVC5-F1
#
_entry.id   AF-A0A0R2JVC5-F1
#
_cell.length_a   1.000
_cell.length_b   1.000
_cell.length_c   1.000
_cell.angle_alpha   90.00
_cell.angle_beta   90.00
_cell.angle_gamma   90.00
#
_symmetry.space_group_name_H-M   'P 1'
#
loop_
_entity.id
_entity.type
_entity.pdbx_description
1 polymer ?
#
loop_
_entity_poly.entity_id
_entity_poly.type
_entity_poly.pdbx_seq_one_letter_code
_entity_poly.pdbx_strand_id
1 'polypeptide(L)'
;MRDLAEGYVQIDDEQQWDQTEIHYYSAKYQAGSWDQPRQIYIKSTREAGELLFNHEYVLTNLTKLTPETAFELYQHRGQMENDIKEAKEGFFFDKTNSTGFIENHARMMLSVLAYNLVSLFKQLSLPPQHASVRVGTLRLWLFKIAGKLVRSGRKLYLKLSSSHVYQKLFYQVLAKIQQLHW
;
A
#
# COMPACT_ATOMS: atom_id res chain seq x y z
N MET A 1 6.34 28.89 8.41
CA MET A 1 5.20 27.98 8.12
C MET A 1 4.50 27.56 9.40
N ARG A 2 5.22 27.29 10.50
CA ARG A 2 4.63 27.00 11.81
C ARG A 2 3.65 28.09 12.28
N ASP A 3 4.09 29.35 12.28
CA ASP A 3 3.27 30.52 12.65
C ASP A 3 2.00 30.67 11.78
N LEU A 4 2.03 30.18 10.53
CA LEU A 4 0.88 30.21 9.63
C LEU A 4 -0.18 29.19 10.07
N ALA A 5 0.22 28.00 10.52
CA ALA A 5 -0.71 27.00 11.01
C ALA A 5 -1.23 27.31 12.42
N GLU A 6 -0.38 27.86 13.28
CA GLU A 6 -0.76 28.30 14.63
C GLU A 6 -1.82 29.41 14.57
N GLY A 7 -1.80 30.27 13.55
CA GLY A 7 -2.84 31.28 13.33
C GLY A 7 -4.23 30.76 12.93
N TYR A 8 -4.35 29.49 12.52
CA TYR A 8 -5.65 28.87 12.18
C TYR A 8 -6.28 28.10 13.34
N VAL A 9 -5.50 27.75 14.36
CA VAL A 9 -5.99 26.99 15.51
C VAL A 9 -6.47 27.98 16.58
N GLN A 10 -7.75 27.91 16.93
CA GLN A 10 -8.31 28.67 18.05
C GLN A 10 -8.51 27.71 19.23
N ILE A 11 -8.02 28.11 20.41
CA ILE A 11 -8.18 27.38 21.67
C ILE A 11 -9.24 28.14 22.48
N ASP A 12 -10.31 27.46 22.86
CA ASP A 12 -11.39 28.01 23.70
C ASP A 12 -11.24 27.53 25.16
N ASP A 13 -11.87 28.22 26.11
CA ASP A 13 -11.77 27.91 27.54
C ASP A 13 -12.48 26.59 27.92
N GLU A 14 -13.36 26.06 27.04
CA GLU A 14 -14.06 24.77 27.19
C GLU A 14 -13.35 23.58 26.50
N GLN A 15 -12.07 23.74 26.11
CA GLN A 15 -11.36 22.72 25.34
C GLN A 15 -11.26 21.37 26.10
N GLN A 16 -11.74 20.29 25.48
CA GLN A 16 -11.61 18.92 26.00
C GLN A 16 -10.18 18.41 25.75
N TRP A 17 -9.30 18.52 26.74
CA TRP A 17 -7.89 18.14 26.65
C TRP A 17 -7.63 16.63 26.64
N ASP A 18 -8.65 15.84 26.98
CA ASP A 18 -8.62 14.38 27.06
C ASP A 18 -8.88 13.68 25.71
N GLN A 19 -9.17 14.43 24.66
CA GLN A 19 -9.49 13.90 23.33
C GLN A 19 -8.55 14.41 22.25
N THR A 20 -8.23 13.54 21.28
CA THR A 20 -7.48 13.92 20.08
C THR A 20 -8.34 14.83 19.21
N GLU A 21 -7.76 15.97 18.83
CA GLU A 21 -8.40 16.99 18.02
C GLU A 21 -7.65 17.14 16.69
N ILE A 22 -8.40 17.14 15.58
CA ILE A 22 -7.82 17.22 14.24
C ILE A 22 -8.54 18.32 13.44
N HIS A 23 -7.76 19.26 12.94
CA HIS A 23 -8.25 20.33 12.07
C HIS A 23 -7.56 20.33 10.72
N TYR A 24 -8.32 20.76 9.71
CA TYR A 24 -7.91 20.77 8.32
C TYR A 24 -8.08 22.17 7.74
N TYR A 25 -7.02 22.69 7.12
CA TYR A 25 -7.02 24.03 6.55
C TYR A 25 -6.42 24.05 5.15
N SER A 26 -6.75 25.10 4.40
CA SER A 26 -6.16 25.38 3.09
C SER A 26 -5.65 26.82 3.07
N ALA A 27 -4.46 27.03 2.52
CA ALA A 27 -3.87 28.36 2.41
C ALA A 27 -2.99 28.44 1.16
N LYS A 28 -2.68 29.67 0.74
CA LYS A 28 -1.60 29.91 -0.23
C LYS A 28 -0.35 30.33 0.52
N TYR A 29 0.77 29.70 0.17
CA TYR A 29 2.06 30.01 0.75
C TYR A 29 3.11 30.21 -0.35
N GLN A 30 3.97 31.22 -0.17
CA GLN A 30 5.09 31.50 -1.05
C GLN A 30 6.36 31.56 -0.21
N ALA A 31 7.27 30.61 -0.44
CA ALA A 31 8.61 30.71 0.13
C ALA A 31 9.40 31.81 -0.60
N GLY A 32 10.38 32.42 0.06
CA GLY A 32 11.17 33.51 -0.53
C GLY A 32 11.95 33.10 -1.79
N SER A 33 12.23 31.81 -1.97
CA SER A 33 12.88 31.26 -3.17
C SER A 33 11.92 30.88 -4.30
N TRP A 34 10.61 31.06 -4.12
CA TRP A 34 9.61 30.67 -5.10
C TRP A 34 9.11 31.87 -5.89
N ASP A 35 9.07 31.73 -7.21
CA ASP A 35 8.57 32.77 -8.11
C ASP A 35 7.06 33.02 -7.97
N GLN A 36 6.32 32.03 -7.47
CA GLN A 36 4.85 32.06 -7.40
C GLN A 36 4.32 31.40 -6.11
N PRO A 37 3.18 31.87 -5.56
CA PRO A 37 2.51 31.25 -4.43
C PRO A 37 1.92 29.89 -4.83
N ARG A 38 1.95 28.93 -3.92
CA ARG A 38 1.42 27.58 -4.12
C ARG A 38 0.36 27.24 -3.07
N GLN A 39 -0.56 26.35 -3.44
CA GLN A 39 -1.57 25.84 -2.53
C GLN A 39 -0.92 24.88 -1.51
N ILE A 40 -1.15 25.15 -0.23
CA ILE A 40 -0.84 24.26 0.88
C ILE A 40 -2.13 23.79 1.54
N TYR A 41 -2.13 22.54 1.95
CA TYR A 41 -3.11 21.97 2.86
C TYR A 41 -2.42 21.68 4.18
N ILE A 42 -3.08 21.99 5.28
CA ILE A 42 -2.53 21.91 6.63
C ILE A 42 -3.42 20.95 7.43
N LYS A 43 -2.80 20.02 8.13
CA LYS A 43 -3.46 19.18 9.12
C LYS A 43 -2.82 19.47 10.46
N SER A 44 -3.63 19.94 11.40
CA SER A 44 -3.20 20.23 12.77
C SER A 44 -3.79 19.16 13.67
N THR A 45 -2.95 18.36 14.32
CA THR A 45 -3.37 17.30 15.24
C THR A 45 -2.84 17.58 16.64
N ARG A 46 -3.74 17.66 17.62
CA ARG A 46 -3.39 17.65 19.04
C ARG A 46 -3.80 16.30 19.60
N GLU A 47 -2.82 15.54 20.06
CA GLU A 47 -3.09 14.24 20.69
C GLU A 47 -3.71 14.44 22.08
N ALA A 48 -4.49 13.45 22.54
CA ALA A 48 -5.05 13.47 23.88
C ALA A 48 -3.95 13.65 24.95
N GLY A 49 -4.13 14.64 25.83
CA GLY A 49 -3.17 14.98 26.88
C GLY A 49 -2.00 15.88 26.45
N GLU A 50 -1.90 16.25 25.17
CA GLU A 50 -0.91 17.19 24.67
C GLU A 50 -1.47 18.62 24.63
N LEU A 51 -0.61 19.61 24.92
CA LEU A 51 -0.99 21.03 24.89
C LEU A 51 -0.81 21.66 23.50
N LEU A 52 0.11 21.12 22.70
CA LEU A 52 0.54 21.70 21.44
C LEU A 52 0.01 20.90 20.24
N PHE A 53 -0.35 21.60 19.18
CA PHE A 53 -0.70 20.99 17.91
C PHE A 53 0.57 20.62 17.13
N ASN A 54 0.57 19.41 16.58
CA ASN A 54 1.49 18.99 15.54
C ASN A 54 0.90 19.36 14.18
N HIS A 55 1.67 20.09 13.39
CA HIS A 55 1.23 20.57 12.08
C HIS A 55 1.92 19.80 10.96
N GLU A 56 1.12 19.17 10.10
CA GLU A 56 1.56 18.54 8.86
C GLU A 56 1.15 19.42 7.67
N TYR A 57 1.98 19.45 6.63
CA TYR A 57 1.76 20.31 5.46
C TYR A 57 1.87 19.48 4.18
N VAL A 58 0.86 19.57 3.32
CA VAL A 58 0.88 18.99 1.97
C VAL A 58 0.86 20.13 0.96
N LEU A 59 1.98 20.28 0.25
CA LEU A 59 2.12 21.21 -0.87
C LEU A 59 1.80 20.47 -2.17
N THR A 60 0.84 20.96 -2.94
CA THR A 60 0.43 20.29 -4.18
C THR A 60 0.01 21.27 -5.27
N ASN A 61 0.15 20.85 -6.53
CA ASN A 61 -0.39 21.54 -7.69
C ASN A 61 -1.88 21.20 -7.94
N LEU A 62 -2.44 20.26 -7.17
CA LEU A 62 -3.87 19.91 -7.19
C LEU A 62 -4.67 20.90 -6.32
N THR A 63 -5.15 21.97 -6.93
CA THR A 63 -5.76 23.12 -6.23
C THR A 63 -7.26 23.01 -6.00
N LYS A 64 -7.92 21.98 -6.55
CA LYS A 64 -9.37 21.76 -6.44
C LYS A 64 -9.70 20.58 -5.52
N LEU A 65 -9.01 20.48 -4.38
CA LEU A 65 -9.21 19.41 -3.40
C LEU A 65 -9.63 20.03 -2.07
N THR A 66 -10.38 19.27 -1.26
CA THR A 66 -10.48 19.57 0.17
C THR A 66 -9.18 19.17 0.85
N PRO A 67 -8.79 19.81 1.97
CA PRO A 67 -7.58 19.42 2.68
C PRO A 67 -7.61 17.94 3.10
N GLU A 68 -8.76 17.42 3.53
CA GLU A 68 -8.94 16.03 3.90
C GLU A 68 -8.60 15.09 2.75
N THR A 69 -9.15 15.33 1.56
CA THR A 69 -8.85 14.54 0.37
C THR A 69 -7.38 14.68 -0.06
N ALA A 70 -6.78 15.86 0.11
CA ALA A 70 -5.36 16.04 -0.17
C ALA A 70 -4.47 15.20 0.75
N PHE A 71 -4.82 15.11 2.04
CA PHE A 71 -4.13 14.25 3.00
C PHE A 71 -4.39 12.77 2.74
N GLU A 72 -5.61 12.36 2.42
CA GLU A 72 -5.93 10.98 2.05
C GLU A 72 -5.12 10.53 0.82
N LEU A 73 -5.07 11.37 -0.23
CA LEU A 73 -4.25 11.13 -1.41
C LEU A 73 -2.75 11.04 -1.08
N TYR A 74 -2.27 11.90 -0.19
CA TYR A 74 -0.89 11.87 0.26
C TYR A 74 -0.60 10.60 1.09
N GLN A 75 -1.52 10.15 1.93
CA GLN A 75 -1.39 8.94 2.74
C GLN A 75 -1.24 7.67 1.89
N HIS A 76 -1.87 7.61 0.70
CA HIS A 76 -1.63 6.52 -0.26
C HIS A 76 -0.16 6.39 -0.68
N ARG A 77 0.66 7.44 -0.56
CA ARG A 77 2.11 7.35 -0.76
C ARG A 77 2.78 6.45 0.28
N GLY A 78 2.30 6.41 1.52
CA GLY A 78 2.79 5.49 2.54
C GLY A 78 2.56 4.03 2.16
N GLN A 79 1.48 3.74 1.42
CA GLN A 79 1.23 2.40 0.89
C GLN A 79 2.31 1.96 -0.11
N MET A 80 2.85 2.88 -0.92
CA MET A 80 3.95 2.55 -1.85
C MET A 80 5.20 2.06 -1.13
N GLU A 81 5.51 2.59 0.05
CA GLU A 81 6.64 2.08 0.84
C GLU A 81 6.40 0.64 1.30
N ASN A 82 5.16 0.32 1.71
CA ASN A 82 4.77 -1.04 2.07
C ASN A 82 4.85 -2.00 0.88
N ASP A 83 4.43 -1.55 -0.31
CA ASP A 83 4.49 -2.34 -1.54
C ASP A 83 5.96 -2.60 -1.97
N ILE A 84 6.83 -1.59 -1.84
CA ILE A 84 8.29 -1.76 -2.08
C ILE A 84 8.89 -2.73 -1.07
N LYS A 85 8.53 -2.64 0.22
CA LYS A 85 8.97 -3.59 1.24
C LYS A 85 8.53 -5.01 0.91
N GLU A 86 7.28 -5.19 0.50
CA GLU A 86 6.76 -6.49 0.06
C GLU A 86 7.49 -7.03 -1.17
N ALA A 87 7.84 -6.18 -2.14
CA ALA A 87 8.63 -6.59 -3.30
C ALA A 87 10.05 -7.05 -2.92
N LYS A 88 10.70 -6.36 -1.97
CA LYS A 88 12.02 -6.75 -1.44
C LYS A 88 11.94 -8.09 -0.71
N GLU A 89 11.06 -8.22 0.27
CA GLU A 89 10.93 -9.41 1.10
C GLU A 89 10.36 -10.61 0.33
N GLY A 90 9.39 -10.37 -0.54
CA GLY A 90 8.65 -11.39 -1.29
C GLY A 90 9.34 -11.85 -2.56
N PHE A 91 10.04 -10.95 -3.27
CA PHE A 91 10.59 -11.22 -4.61
C PHE A 91 12.07 -10.88 -4.75
N PHE A 92 12.77 -10.61 -3.64
CA PHE A 92 14.21 -10.31 -3.64
C PHE A 92 14.58 -9.14 -4.54
N PHE A 93 13.70 -8.13 -4.61
CA PHE A 93 13.87 -6.95 -5.46
C PHE A 93 15.20 -6.21 -5.22
N ASP A 94 15.72 -6.26 -4.00
CA ASP A 94 16.97 -5.64 -3.56
C ASP A 94 18.22 -6.53 -3.70
N LYS A 95 18.09 -7.76 -4.24
CA LYS A 95 19.21 -8.70 -4.34
C LYS A 95 20.16 -8.33 -5.49
N THR A 96 21.08 -7.41 -5.19
CA THR A 96 22.03 -6.80 -6.13
C THR A 96 23.47 -7.31 -5.92
N ASN A 97 23.62 -8.63 -5.77
CA ASN A 97 24.92 -9.25 -5.46
C ASN A 97 25.83 -9.54 -6.69
N SER A 98 25.44 -9.11 -7.89
CA SER A 98 26.29 -9.24 -9.09
C SER A 98 27.27 -8.07 -9.17
N THR A 99 28.40 -8.27 -9.85
CA THR A 99 29.45 -7.25 -10.02
C THR A 99 29.06 -6.13 -10.99
N GLY A 100 28.19 -6.41 -11.96
CA GLY A 100 27.78 -5.46 -12.99
C GLY A 100 26.37 -4.88 -12.79
N PHE A 101 26.18 -3.67 -13.30
CA PHE A 101 24.90 -2.94 -13.20
C PHE A 101 23.79 -3.61 -14.02
N ILE A 102 24.10 -4.07 -15.23
CA ILE A 102 23.11 -4.62 -16.17
C ILE A 102 22.51 -5.91 -15.61
N GLU A 103 23.33 -6.77 -15.00
CA GLU A 103 22.93 -8.03 -14.39
C GLU A 103 22.02 -7.80 -13.18
N ASN A 104 22.37 -6.82 -12.34
CA ASN A 104 21.55 -6.42 -11.20
C ASN A 104 20.23 -5.80 -11.65
N HIS A 105 20.25 -4.94 -12.68
CA HIS A 105 19.06 -4.33 -13.25
C HIS A 105 18.13 -5.39 -13.86
N ALA A 106 18.65 -6.34 -14.65
CA ALA A 106 17.86 -7.42 -15.22
C ALA A 106 17.19 -8.27 -14.14
N ARG A 107 17.90 -8.60 -13.05
CA ARG A 107 17.32 -9.33 -11.92
C ARG A 107 16.21 -8.54 -11.23
N MET A 108 16.45 -7.25 -10.98
CA MET A 108 15.44 -6.35 -10.40
C MET A 108 14.17 -6.31 -11.28
N MET A 109 14.32 -6.20 -12.60
CA MET A 109 13.20 -6.22 -13.54
C MET A 109 12.41 -7.52 -13.51
N LEU A 110 13.07 -8.68 -13.38
CA LEU A 110 12.38 -9.96 -13.19
C LEU A 110 11.58 -10.00 -11.88
N SER A 111 12.13 -9.45 -10.78
CA SER A 111 11.40 -9.33 -9.51
C SER A 111 10.17 -8.44 -9.64
N VAL A 112 10.27 -7.31 -10.34
CA VAL A 112 9.12 -6.42 -10.62
C VAL A 112 8.07 -7.14 -11.45
N LEU A 113 8.47 -7.84 -12.51
CA LEU A 113 7.56 -8.61 -13.35
C LEU A 113 6.80 -9.68 -12.55
N ALA A 114 7.52 -10.43 -11.70
CA ALA A 114 6.93 -11.44 -10.84
C ALA A 114 5.97 -10.83 -9.81
N TYR A 115 6.32 -9.70 -9.21
CA TYR A 115 5.44 -8.95 -8.29
C TYR A 115 4.16 -8.52 -8.99
N ASN A 116 4.27 -7.92 -10.18
CA ASN A 116 3.13 -7.47 -10.97
C ASN A 116 2.22 -8.64 -11.38
N LEU A 117 2.79 -9.80 -11.75
CA LEU A 117 2.02 -10.99 -12.05
C LEU A 117 1.20 -11.47 -10.85
N VAL A 118 1.79 -11.48 -9.65
CA VAL A 118 1.07 -11.84 -8.42
C VAL A 118 0.04 -10.79 -8.03
N SER A 119 0.33 -9.50 -8.24
CA SER A 119 -0.62 -8.41 -8.02
C SER A 119 -1.85 -8.55 -8.93
N LEU A 120 -1.63 -8.82 -10.23
CA LEU A 120 -2.70 -9.09 -11.19
C LEU A 120 -3.51 -10.34 -10.79
N PHE A 121 -2.84 -11.41 -10.41
CA PHE A 121 -3.49 -12.62 -9.89
C PHE A 121 -4.38 -12.32 -8.67
N LYS A 122 -3.90 -11.51 -7.71
CA LYS A 122 -4.69 -11.09 -6.55
C LYS A 122 -5.95 -10.35 -7.00
N GLN A 123 -5.83 -9.40 -7.93
CA GLN A 123 -6.95 -8.60 -8.41
C GLN A 123 -7.99 -9.43 -9.18
N LEU A 124 -7.56 -10.38 -10.01
CA LEU A 124 -8.46 -11.15 -10.86
C LEU A 124 -9.09 -12.35 -10.12
N SER A 125 -8.29 -13.06 -9.33
CA SER A 125 -8.66 -14.41 -8.86
C SER A 125 -9.00 -14.49 -7.37
N LEU A 126 -8.55 -13.56 -6.52
CA LEU A 126 -8.92 -13.60 -5.11
C LEU A 126 -10.33 -13.04 -4.86
N PRO A 127 -11.04 -13.55 -3.83
CA PRO A 127 -12.26 -12.92 -3.37
C PRO A 127 -11.94 -11.59 -2.63
N PRO A 128 -12.88 -10.62 -2.57
CA PRO A 128 -12.64 -9.31 -1.96
C PRO A 128 -12.12 -9.37 -0.51
N GLN A 129 -12.61 -10.33 0.27
CA GLN A 129 -12.17 -10.61 1.64
C GLN A 129 -10.68 -10.94 1.80
N HIS A 130 -9.97 -11.28 0.71
CA HIS A 130 -8.55 -11.63 0.70
C HIS A 130 -7.72 -10.70 -0.21
N ALA A 131 -8.30 -9.61 -0.73
CA ALA A 131 -7.61 -8.72 -1.67
C ALA A 131 -6.36 -8.05 -1.06
N SER A 132 -6.39 -7.75 0.25
CA SER A 132 -5.30 -7.11 0.99
C SER A 132 -4.23 -8.09 1.51
N VAL A 133 -4.34 -9.39 1.20
CA VAL A 133 -3.41 -10.40 1.71
C VAL A 133 -2.00 -10.19 1.14
N ARG A 134 -1.00 -10.23 2.03
CA ARG A 134 0.41 -10.12 1.63
C ARG A 134 0.90 -11.34 0.85
N VAL A 135 1.87 -11.15 -0.03
CA VAL A 135 2.45 -12.18 -0.90
C VAL A 135 3.05 -13.34 -0.09
N GLY A 136 3.67 -13.05 1.05
CA GLY A 136 4.20 -14.10 1.95
C GLY A 136 3.10 -15.03 2.47
N THR A 137 1.97 -14.46 2.89
CA THR A 137 0.78 -15.21 3.33
C THR A 137 0.15 -15.97 2.17
N LEU A 138 0.00 -15.32 1.02
CA LEU A 138 -0.51 -15.93 -0.20
C LEU A 138 0.32 -17.14 -0.62
N ARG A 139 1.65 -17.05 -0.47
CA ARG A 139 2.57 -18.16 -0.70
C ARG A 139 2.26 -19.35 0.19
N LEU A 140 2.00 -19.14 1.47
CA LEU A 140 1.64 -20.22 2.38
C LEU A 140 0.27 -20.82 2.03
N TRP A 141 -0.70 -19.99 1.66
CA TRP A 141 -2.08 -20.44 1.41
C TRP A 141 -2.24 -21.20 0.11
N LEU A 142 -1.58 -20.75 -0.96
CA LEU A 142 -1.85 -21.20 -2.33
C LEU A 142 -0.66 -21.85 -3.05
N PHE A 143 0.58 -21.48 -2.71
CA PHE A 143 1.77 -21.95 -3.44
C PHE A 143 2.57 -23.02 -2.69
N LYS A 144 2.63 -22.95 -1.36
CA LYS A 144 3.37 -23.88 -0.49
C LYS A 144 2.44 -24.94 0.09
N ILE A 145 1.84 -25.74 -0.81
CA ILE A 145 0.93 -26.82 -0.44
C ILE A 145 1.58 -28.17 -0.76
N ALA A 146 1.57 -29.08 0.22
CA ALA A 146 1.96 -30.46 -0.03
C ALA A 146 0.93 -31.16 -0.93
N GLY A 147 1.39 -31.74 -2.02
CA GLY A 147 0.54 -32.45 -2.96
C GLY A 147 1.29 -33.50 -3.75
N LYS A 148 0.54 -34.42 -4.37
CA LYS A 148 1.05 -35.47 -5.25
C LYS A 148 0.52 -35.23 -6.65
N LEU A 149 1.43 -35.13 -7.61
CA LEU A 149 1.09 -35.16 -9.02
C LEU A 149 0.94 -36.61 -9.46
N VAL A 150 -0.25 -36.98 -9.93
CA VAL A 150 -0.57 -38.35 -10.35
C VAL A 150 -0.99 -38.32 -11.80
N ARG A 151 -0.33 -39.13 -12.63
CA ARG A 151 -0.75 -39.38 -14.00
C ARG A 151 -1.69 -40.58 -14.01
N SER A 152 -2.88 -40.41 -14.57
CA SER A 152 -3.82 -41.52 -14.82
C SER A 152 -4.29 -41.44 -16.27
N GLY A 153 -3.94 -42.45 -17.07
CA GLY A 153 -4.11 -42.43 -18.52
C GLY A 153 -3.39 -41.25 -19.19
N ARG A 154 -4.15 -40.44 -19.95
CA ARG A 154 -3.67 -39.22 -20.62
C ARG A 154 -3.89 -37.94 -19.80
N LYS A 155 -4.35 -38.03 -18.55
CA LYS A 155 -4.63 -36.87 -17.69
C LYS A 155 -3.66 -36.79 -16.51
N LEU A 156 -3.31 -35.56 -16.16
CA LEU A 156 -2.48 -35.21 -15.02
C LEU A 156 -3.39 -34.68 -13.91
N TYR A 157 -3.30 -35.24 -12.71
CA TYR A 157 -4.09 -34.86 -11.56
C TYR A 157 -3.19 -34.34 -10.44
N LEU A 158 -3.47 -33.14 -9.94
CA LEU A 158 -2.84 -32.62 -8.74
C LEU A 158 -3.71 -32.99 -7.53
N LYS A 159 -3.22 -33.92 -6.70
CA LYS A 159 -3.87 -34.29 -5.43
C LYS A 159 -3.26 -33.46 -4.31
N LEU A 160 -4.04 -32.59 -3.69
CA LEU A 160 -3.61 -31.81 -2.52
C LEU A 160 -3.88 -32.58 -1.23
N SER A 161 -3.15 -32.24 -0.16
CA SER A 161 -3.44 -32.76 1.19
C SER A 161 -4.88 -32.43 1.62
N SER A 162 -5.58 -33.40 2.19
CA SER A 162 -6.93 -33.21 2.74
C SER A 162 -6.95 -32.34 3.99
N SER A 163 -5.82 -32.25 4.70
CA SER A 163 -5.67 -31.42 5.91
C SER A 163 -5.29 -29.96 5.62
N HIS A 164 -5.26 -29.55 4.35
CA HIS A 164 -4.92 -28.18 3.99
C HIS A 164 -6.08 -27.22 4.30
N VAL A 165 -5.86 -26.31 5.26
CA VAL A 165 -6.89 -25.36 5.75
C VAL A 165 -7.50 -24.54 4.62
N TYR A 166 -6.70 -24.12 3.63
CA TYR A 166 -7.13 -23.23 2.55
C TYR A 166 -7.52 -23.97 1.27
N GLN A 167 -7.86 -25.27 1.35
CA GLN A 167 -8.22 -26.08 0.18
C GLN A 167 -9.43 -25.51 -0.58
N LYS A 168 -10.46 -25.04 0.14
CA LYS A 168 -11.64 -24.42 -0.47
C LYS A 168 -11.26 -23.16 -1.26
N LEU A 169 -10.43 -22.30 -0.68
CA LEU A 169 -9.95 -21.09 -1.35
C LEU A 169 -9.13 -21.43 -2.60
N PHE A 170 -8.26 -22.44 -2.52
CA PHE A 170 -7.46 -22.89 -3.66
C PHE A 170 -8.33 -23.28 -4.86
N TYR A 171 -9.34 -24.12 -4.65
CA TYR A 171 -10.22 -24.54 -5.75
C TYR A 171 -11.11 -23.42 -6.26
N GLN A 172 -11.55 -22.49 -5.41
CA GLN A 172 -12.28 -21.30 -5.84
C GLN A 172 -11.43 -20.42 -6.77
N VAL A 173 -10.18 -20.17 -6.38
CA VAL A 173 -9.20 -19.42 -7.17
C VAL A 173 -8.90 -20.13 -8.49
N LEU A 174 -8.65 -21.45 -8.44
CA LEU A 174 -8.39 -22.26 -9.64
C LEU A 174 -9.57 -22.21 -10.63
N ALA A 175 -10.80 -22.34 -10.13
CA ALA A 175 -12.00 -22.24 -10.94
C ALA A 175 -12.13 -20.87 -11.61
N LYS A 176 -11.86 -19.77 -10.87
CA LYS A 176 -11.81 -18.42 -11.45
C LYS A 176 -10.77 -18.29 -12.54
N ILE A 177 -9.55 -18.80 -12.34
CA ILE A 177 -8.49 -18.77 -13.37
C ILE A 177 -8.94 -19.53 -14.62
N GLN A 178 -9.57 -20.69 -14.46
CA GLN A 178 -10.05 -21.51 -15.58
C GLN A 178 -11.20 -20.85 -16.36
N GLN A 179 -11.92 -19.92 -15.75
CA GLN A 179 -12.96 -19.11 -16.39
C GLN A 179 -12.41 -17.87 -17.11
N LEU A 180 -11.14 -17.52 -16.90
CA LEU A 180 -10.47 -16.51 -17.71
C LEU A 180 -10.27 -17.10 -19.11
N HIS A 181 -11.28 -16.94 -19.95
CA HIS A 181 -11.19 -17.27 -21.37
C HIS A 181 -10.23 -16.26 -22.03
N TRP A 182 -9.25 -16.81 -22.75
CA TRP A 182 -8.33 -16.08 -23.62
C TRP A 182 -8.61 -16.47 -25.06
#